data_AF-A0A163KMP8-F1
#
_entry.id   AF-A0A163KMP8-F1
#
_cell.length_a   1.000
_cell.length_b   1.000
_cell.length_c   1.000
_cell.angle_alpha   90.00
_cell.angle_beta   90.00
_cell.angle_gamma   90.00
#
_symmetry.space_group_name_H-M   'P 1'
#
loop_
_entity.id
_entity.type
_entity.pdbx_description
1 polymer ?
#
loop_
_entity_poly.entity_id
_entity_poly.type
_entity_poly.pdbx_seq_one_letter_code
_entity_poly.pdbx_strand_id
1 'polypeptide(L)'
;MLKRRTRWMPALFVVLALLLVMTACGQNDKGTEGGAAGGTGTSNGAAPETEPPKETEVKQNVPDPNASHPIVTIEMENGKTIKLELYPEVAPNTVNNFISLVEQGFYDGTGFHRVIPGFMIQGGDPDGNGTGGPDYEIAGEFTSNGFQNDLKHTTGVLSMARAQDPNSAGSQFFIMVADAPSLDAEYASFGKVIEGMEVAEEIVGLERDQMDKPLEVPVMKKVTVDTLGKDYPEPKKQE
;
A
#
# COMPACT_ATOMS: atom_id res chain seq x y z
N MET A 1 16.09 52.87 17.73
CA MET A 1 14.75 53.23 17.20
C MET A 1 14.75 53.07 15.68
N LEU A 2 14.19 51.98 15.15
CA LEU A 2 13.54 51.95 13.84
C LEU A 2 12.62 50.72 13.78
N LYS A 3 11.39 50.94 13.31
CA LYS A 3 10.20 50.12 13.57
C LYS A 3 10.17 48.82 12.75
N ARG A 4 9.79 47.72 13.42
CA ARG A 4 9.29 46.47 12.83
C ARG A 4 8.07 46.76 11.94
N ARG A 5 8.02 46.15 10.75
CA ARG A 5 6.80 46.03 9.93
C ARG A 5 6.44 44.56 9.77
N THR A 6 5.47 44.13 10.56
CA THR A 6 4.77 42.85 10.48
C THR A 6 3.78 42.90 9.31
N ARG A 7 3.88 41.99 8.33
CA ARG A 7 2.84 41.78 7.32
C ARG A 7 1.90 40.69 7.82
N TRP A 8 0.68 41.09 8.13
CA TRP A 8 -0.47 40.20 8.34
C TRP A 8 -0.93 39.63 7.00
N MET A 9 -1.22 38.33 6.96
CA MET A 9 -1.89 37.66 5.85
C MET A 9 -3.17 37.03 6.40
N PRO A 10 -4.36 37.30 5.82
CA PRO A 10 -5.62 36.79 6.34
C PRO A 10 -5.81 35.32 6.00
N ALA A 11 -6.29 34.55 6.98
CA ALA A 11 -6.71 33.17 6.84
C ALA A 11 -7.91 33.06 5.89
N LEU A 12 -7.78 32.25 4.85
CA LEU A 12 -8.87 31.91 3.93
C LEU A 12 -9.57 30.66 4.48
N PHE A 13 -10.76 30.85 5.06
CA PHE A 13 -11.66 29.77 5.45
C PHE A 13 -12.29 29.15 4.19
N VAL A 14 -11.94 27.89 3.87
CA VAL A 14 -12.65 27.10 2.85
C VAL A 14 -13.75 26.30 3.55
N VAL A 15 -14.99 26.73 3.36
CA VAL A 15 -16.19 26.01 3.79
C VAL A 15 -16.56 25.02 2.69
N LEU A 16 -16.41 23.72 2.96
CA LEU A 16 -16.84 22.65 2.06
C LEU A 16 -18.35 22.39 2.27
N ALA A 17 -19.17 22.81 1.31
CA ALA A 17 -20.60 22.58 1.32
C ALA A 17 -20.93 21.17 0.79
N LEU A 18 -21.53 20.34 1.65
CA LEU A 18 -22.17 19.08 1.27
C LEU A 18 -23.43 19.38 0.46
N LEU A 19 -23.55 18.85 -0.76
CA LEU A 19 -24.75 18.95 -1.58
C LEU A 19 -25.25 17.55 -1.96
N LEU A 20 -26.31 17.14 -1.26
CA LEU A 20 -27.12 15.95 -1.48
C LEU A 20 -28.12 16.25 -2.60
N VAL A 21 -28.13 15.46 -3.67
CA VAL A 21 -29.20 15.47 -4.68
C VAL A 21 -29.94 14.14 -4.63
N MET A 22 -31.16 14.21 -4.09
CA MET A 22 -32.21 13.19 -4.15
C MET A 22 -33.34 13.75 -5.00
N THR A 23 -33.76 13.03 -6.05
CA THR A 23 -35.12 12.99 -6.66
C THR A 23 -35.01 12.24 -8.01
N ALA A 24 -36.00 11.54 -8.56
CA ALA A 24 -37.19 10.83 -8.10
C ALA A 24 -37.81 10.12 -9.33
N CYS A 25 -38.64 9.12 -9.06
CA CYS A 25 -39.60 8.32 -9.85
C CYS A 25 -39.90 8.61 -11.34
N GLY A 26 -40.17 7.52 -12.08
CA GLY A 26 -41.04 7.49 -13.26
C GLY A 26 -41.57 6.07 -13.53
N GLN A 27 -42.89 5.90 -13.64
CA GLN A 27 -43.63 4.62 -13.69
C GLN A 27 -44.59 4.59 -14.91
N ASN A 28 -45.00 3.38 -15.30
CA ASN A 28 -46.16 2.97 -16.12
C ASN A 28 -46.06 3.11 -17.67
N ASP A 29 -46.65 2.26 -18.53
CA ASP A 29 -47.85 1.40 -18.43
C ASP A 29 -47.86 0.23 -19.46
N LYS A 30 -48.44 -0.91 -19.02
CA LYS A 30 -49.42 -1.87 -19.61
C LYS A 30 -49.45 -2.42 -21.06
N GLY A 31 -49.76 -3.74 -21.09
CA GLY A 31 -50.70 -4.43 -22.00
C GLY A 31 -50.05 -5.47 -22.93
N THR A 32 -50.55 -6.69 -23.21
CA THR A 32 -51.80 -7.42 -22.91
C THR A 32 -51.59 -8.91 -23.28
N GLU A 33 -52.46 -9.75 -22.71
CA GLU A 33 -52.67 -11.21 -22.74
C GLU A 33 -52.66 -11.95 -24.10
N GLY A 34 -52.54 -13.29 -24.02
CA GLY A 34 -52.89 -14.24 -25.07
C GLY A 34 -52.62 -15.70 -24.68
N GLY A 35 -53.68 -16.50 -24.44
CA GLY A 35 -53.64 -17.81 -23.81
C GLY A 35 -53.57 -19.06 -24.71
N ALA A 36 -53.09 -20.14 -24.07
CA ALA A 36 -53.64 -21.51 -23.98
C ALA A 36 -53.64 -22.54 -25.14
N ALA A 37 -53.40 -23.78 -24.69
CA ALA A 37 -53.58 -25.12 -25.28
C ALA A 37 -52.48 -25.60 -26.26
N GLY A 38 -51.92 -26.82 -26.19
CA GLY A 38 -52.16 -28.03 -25.40
C GLY A 38 -51.71 -29.23 -26.27
N GLY A 39 -50.97 -30.21 -25.73
CA GLY A 39 -50.69 -31.47 -26.45
C GLY A 39 -49.37 -32.18 -26.14
N THR A 40 -49.44 -33.14 -25.21
CA THR A 40 -48.82 -34.51 -25.21
C THR A 40 -47.46 -34.77 -25.89
N GLY A 41 -46.52 -35.35 -25.13
CA GLY A 41 -45.36 -36.07 -25.69
C GLY A 41 -44.40 -36.61 -24.63
N THR A 42 -44.46 -37.91 -24.38
CA THR A 42 -43.72 -38.68 -23.37
C THR A 42 -42.30 -39.04 -23.82
N SER A 43 -41.34 -38.79 -22.91
CA SER A 43 -40.09 -39.50 -22.59
C SER A 43 -39.01 -39.87 -23.63
N ASN A 44 -37.77 -39.70 -23.14
CA ASN A 44 -36.51 -40.40 -23.43
C ASN A 44 -35.55 -39.76 -24.45
N GLY A 45 -34.61 -38.99 -23.91
CA GLY A 45 -33.33 -38.65 -24.52
C GLY A 45 -32.29 -38.47 -23.41
N ALA A 46 -31.22 -39.26 -23.46
CA ALA A 46 -30.21 -39.43 -22.42
C ALA A 46 -29.59 -38.10 -21.95
N ALA A 47 -29.36 -38.01 -20.63
CA ALA A 47 -28.58 -36.94 -20.02
C ALA A 47 -27.15 -36.97 -20.57
N PRO A 48 -26.58 -35.85 -21.01
CA PRO A 48 -25.14 -35.77 -21.19
C PRO A 48 -24.52 -35.78 -19.80
N GLU A 49 -23.63 -36.74 -19.54
CA GLU A 49 -22.74 -36.72 -18.39
C GLU A 49 -21.92 -35.43 -18.48
N THR A 50 -22.29 -34.45 -17.66
CA THR A 50 -21.50 -33.25 -17.46
C THR A 50 -20.26 -33.66 -16.69
N GLU A 51 -19.12 -33.67 -17.35
CA GLU A 51 -17.82 -33.74 -16.68
C GLU A 51 -17.77 -32.65 -15.59
N PRO A 52 -17.29 -32.97 -14.38
CA PRO A 52 -17.15 -31.97 -13.33
C PRO A 52 -16.24 -30.84 -13.83
N PRO A 53 -16.58 -29.57 -13.56
CA PRO A 53 -15.79 -28.44 -14.01
C PRO A 53 -14.38 -28.56 -13.42
N LYS A 54 -13.39 -28.51 -14.30
CA LYS A 54 -11.98 -28.42 -13.96
C LYS A 54 -11.79 -27.18 -13.09
N GLU A 55 -11.55 -27.38 -11.79
CA GLU A 55 -11.22 -26.29 -10.86
C GLU A 55 -10.07 -25.49 -11.47
N THR A 56 -10.36 -24.26 -11.83
CA THR A 56 -9.34 -23.30 -12.20
C THR A 56 -8.77 -22.83 -10.87
N GLU A 57 -7.61 -23.35 -10.47
CA GLU A 57 -6.89 -22.85 -9.30
C GLU A 57 -6.71 -21.34 -9.46
N VAL A 58 -7.42 -20.57 -8.63
CA VAL A 58 -7.20 -19.13 -8.53
C VAL A 58 -5.83 -18.98 -7.88
N LYS A 59 -4.80 -18.72 -8.69
CA LYS A 59 -3.47 -18.38 -8.18
C LYS A 59 -3.59 -17.06 -7.43
N GLN A 60 -3.64 -17.13 -6.10
CA GLN A 60 -3.55 -15.94 -5.25
C GLN A 60 -2.15 -15.32 -5.44
N ASN A 61 -2.08 -14.00 -5.57
CA ASN A 61 -0.80 -13.28 -5.62
C ASN A 61 -0.27 -13.04 -4.21
N VAL A 62 0.19 -14.12 -3.57
CA VAL A 62 0.79 -14.16 -2.23
C VAL A 62 2.25 -14.62 -2.33
N PRO A 63 3.10 -14.31 -1.34
CA PRO A 63 4.50 -14.73 -1.36
C PRO A 63 4.68 -16.25 -1.44
N ASP A 64 5.64 -16.73 -2.25
CA ASP A 64 6.00 -18.16 -2.27
C ASP A 64 6.91 -18.48 -1.08
N PRO A 65 6.46 -19.31 -0.10
CA PRO A 65 7.25 -19.62 1.09
C PRO A 65 8.54 -20.41 0.79
N ASN A 66 8.70 -20.95 -0.43
CA ASN A 66 9.91 -21.68 -0.85
C ASN A 66 10.84 -20.83 -1.73
N ALA A 67 10.42 -19.63 -2.12
CA ALA A 67 11.25 -18.74 -2.90
C ALA A 67 12.32 -18.06 -2.02
N SER A 68 13.47 -17.81 -2.63
CA SER A 68 14.53 -17.01 -2.02
C SER A 68 14.29 -15.54 -2.35
N HIS A 69 14.02 -14.74 -1.33
CA HIS A 69 13.65 -13.33 -1.44
C HIS A 69 14.78 -12.38 -1.03
N PRO A 70 14.85 -11.16 -1.61
CA PRO A 70 15.79 -10.14 -1.16
C PRO A 70 15.56 -9.77 0.29
N ILE A 71 16.66 -9.58 1.01
CA ILE A 71 16.64 -9.17 2.41
C ILE A 71 17.19 -7.76 2.53
N VAL A 72 16.39 -6.85 3.07
CA VAL A 72 16.82 -5.49 3.42
C VAL A 72 17.10 -5.43 4.91
N THR A 73 18.24 -4.87 5.28
CA THR A 73 18.59 -4.56 6.68
C THR A 73 18.60 -3.05 6.87
N ILE A 74 17.75 -2.57 7.77
CA ILE A 74 17.74 -1.19 8.27
C ILE A 74 18.51 -1.17 9.59
N GLU A 75 19.68 -0.51 9.61
CA GLU A 75 20.43 -0.19 10.83
C GLU A 75 19.99 1.19 11.33
N MET A 76 19.47 1.25 12.55
CA MET A 76 19.08 2.51 13.22
C MET A 76 20.29 3.18 13.88
N GLU A 77 20.24 4.49 14.12
CA GLU A 77 21.35 5.22 14.77
C GLU A 77 21.74 4.69 16.17
N ASN A 78 20.78 4.12 16.89
CA ASN A 78 21.03 3.49 18.19
C ASN A 78 21.63 2.06 18.09
N GLY A 79 21.94 1.60 16.88
CA GLY A 79 22.54 0.29 16.60
C GLY A 79 21.56 -0.89 16.56
N LYS A 80 20.26 -0.66 16.76
CA LYS A 80 19.22 -1.68 16.57
C LYS A 80 18.95 -1.88 15.08
N THR A 81 18.44 -3.06 14.72
CA THR A 81 18.23 -3.44 13.32
C THR A 81 16.83 -3.97 13.07
N ILE A 82 16.26 -3.66 11.90
CA ILE A 82 15.05 -4.29 11.37
C ILE A 82 15.45 -5.01 10.07
N LYS A 83 15.10 -6.28 9.92
CA LYS A 83 15.27 -7.01 8.66
C LYS A 83 13.94 -7.25 7.98
N LEU A 84 13.91 -7.00 6.69
CA LEU A 84 12.75 -7.05 5.82
C LEU A 84 12.99 -8.08 4.73
N GLU A 85 12.02 -8.93 4.48
CA GLU A 85 11.94 -9.78 3.29
C GLU A 85 11.03 -9.09 2.26
N LEU A 86 11.48 -8.97 1.00
CA LEU A 86 10.72 -8.35 -0.08
C LEU A 86 10.08 -9.40 -1.00
N TYR A 87 8.93 -9.09 -1.59
CA TYR A 87 8.13 -10.05 -2.39
C TYR A 87 7.96 -9.59 -3.86
N PRO A 88 8.97 -9.81 -4.73
CA PRO A 88 8.95 -9.37 -6.13
C PRO A 88 7.77 -9.91 -6.95
N GLU A 89 7.26 -11.08 -6.62
CA GLU A 89 6.09 -11.67 -7.28
C GLU A 89 4.78 -10.95 -6.92
N VAL A 90 4.71 -10.36 -5.71
CA VAL A 90 3.53 -9.65 -5.22
C VAL A 90 3.46 -8.23 -5.76
N ALA A 91 4.59 -7.51 -5.78
CA ALA A 91 4.66 -6.12 -6.23
C ALA A 91 6.02 -5.83 -6.90
N PRO A 92 6.24 -6.30 -8.14
CA PRO A 92 7.55 -6.31 -8.79
C PRO A 92 8.15 -4.91 -8.97
N ASN A 93 7.37 -3.94 -9.48
CA ASN A 93 7.89 -2.60 -9.71
C ASN A 93 8.18 -1.86 -8.40
N THR A 94 7.37 -2.12 -7.38
CA THR A 94 7.53 -1.58 -6.04
C THR A 94 8.81 -2.11 -5.39
N VAL A 95 9.06 -3.42 -5.47
CA VAL A 95 10.29 -4.04 -4.97
C VAL A 95 11.52 -3.54 -5.73
N ASN A 96 11.45 -3.45 -7.07
CA ASN A 96 12.52 -2.90 -7.89
C ASN A 96 12.86 -1.45 -7.50
N ASN A 97 11.83 -0.62 -7.27
CA ASN A 97 12.01 0.75 -6.80
C ASN A 97 12.70 0.79 -5.44
N PHE A 98 12.22 0.00 -4.48
CA PHE A 98 12.78 -0.04 -3.14
C PHE A 98 14.25 -0.50 -3.15
N ILE A 99 14.56 -1.57 -3.90
CA ILE A 99 15.94 -2.07 -4.06
C ILE A 99 16.84 -1.01 -4.70
N SER A 100 16.41 -0.41 -5.82
CA SER A 100 17.18 0.63 -6.52
C SER A 100 17.49 1.83 -5.60
N LEU A 101 16.51 2.27 -4.79
CA LEU A 101 16.71 3.34 -3.82
C LEU A 101 17.65 2.94 -2.67
N VAL A 102 17.58 1.70 -2.17
CA VAL A 102 18.52 1.18 -1.16
C VAL A 102 19.95 1.14 -1.72
N GLU A 103 20.15 0.63 -2.94
CA GLU A 103 21.46 0.54 -3.57
C GLU A 103 22.09 1.92 -3.84
N GLN A 104 21.26 2.92 -4.10
CA GLN A 104 21.66 4.33 -4.23
C GLN A 104 21.96 5.01 -2.88
N GLY A 105 21.69 4.35 -1.75
CA GLY A 105 21.83 4.92 -0.41
C GLY A 105 20.77 5.98 -0.08
N PHE A 106 19.65 6.01 -0.80
CA PHE A 106 18.62 7.05 -0.67
C PHE A 106 18.02 7.11 0.75
N TYR A 107 17.88 5.96 1.40
CA TYR A 107 17.27 5.85 2.71
C TYR A 107 18.21 6.19 3.88
N ASP A 108 19.53 6.28 3.63
CA ASP A 108 20.50 6.62 4.66
C ASP A 108 20.25 8.04 5.19
N GLY A 109 20.11 8.17 6.50
CA GLY A 109 19.79 9.43 7.17
C GLY A 109 18.29 9.81 7.14
N THR A 110 17.44 9.07 6.43
CA THR A 110 15.99 9.27 6.51
C THR A 110 15.43 8.69 7.81
N GLY A 111 14.30 9.23 8.28
CA GLY A 111 13.71 8.84 9.56
C GLY A 111 12.27 8.35 9.46
N PHE A 112 11.80 7.71 10.54
CA PHE A 112 10.39 7.42 10.74
C PHE A 112 9.68 8.68 11.22
N HIS A 113 9.22 9.50 10.28
CA HIS A 113 8.67 10.83 10.53
C HIS A 113 7.22 10.82 11.01
N ARG A 114 6.55 9.66 11.00
CA ARG A 114 5.18 9.51 11.47
C ARG A 114 4.96 8.14 12.12
N VAL A 115 4.36 8.13 13.31
CA VAL A 115 4.11 6.90 14.09
C VAL A 115 2.72 6.91 14.69
N ILE A 116 1.96 5.83 14.50
CA ILE A 116 0.58 5.71 15.02
C ILE A 116 0.46 4.38 15.79
N PRO A 117 0.38 4.42 17.14
CA PRO A 117 0.20 3.24 17.96
C PRO A 117 -1.01 2.42 17.54
N GLY A 118 -0.82 1.10 17.44
CA GLY A 118 -1.85 0.18 16.97
C GLY A 118 -2.13 0.27 15.47
N PHE A 119 -1.24 0.90 14.70
CA PHE A 119 -1.36 0.99 13.26
C PHE A 119 -0.02 0.78 12.55
N MET A 120 0.86 1.79 12.50
CA MET A 120 2.10 1.70 11.70
C MET A 120 3.17 2.71 12.10
N ILE A 121 4.38 2.49 11.58
CA ILE A 121 5.47 3.48 11.51
C ILE A 121 5.74 3.80 10.02
N GLN A 122 5.87 5.08 9.68
CA GLN A 122 6.07 5.54 8.29
C GLN A 122 7.39 6.31 8.18
N GLY A 123 8.18 5.98 7.15
CA GLY A 123 9.50 6.52 6.90
C GLY A 123 9.81 6.65 5.41
N GLY A 124 11.10 6.83 5.08
CA GLY A 124 11.57 6.95 3.69
C GLY A 124 11.33 8.31 3.03
N ASP A 125 11.10 9.34 3.83
CA ASP A 125 11.00 10.73 3.38
C ASP A 125 12.33 11.47 3.62
N PRO A 126 13.04 11.93 2.58
CA PRO A 126 14.29 12.69 2.72
C PRO A 126 14.11 14.05 3.40
N ASP A 127 12.92 14.67 3.32
CA ASP A 127 12.62 15.96 3.95
C ASP A 127 12.12 15.80 5.40
N GLY A 128 11.72 14.57 5.78
CA GLY A 128 11.24 14.21 7.11
C GLY A 128 9.98 14.95 7.56
N ASN A 129 9.17 15.45 6.63
CA ASN A 129 7.97 16.26 6.88
C ASN A 129 6.68 15.65 6.28
N GLY A 130 6.79 14.48 5.67
CA GLY A 130 5.74 13.72 4.99
C GLY A 130 5.58 14.06 3.51
N THR A 131 6.37 14.98 2.93
CA THR A 131 6.15 15.49 1.56
C THR A 131 7.28 15.24 0.57
N GLY A 132 8.45 14.77 1.03
CA GLY A 132 9.57 14.47 0.16
C GLY A 132 9.50 13.09 -0.47
N GLY A 133 10.36 12.88 -1.45
CA GLY A 133 10.48 11.66 -2.23
C GLY A 133 11.56 11.81 -3.32
N PRO A 134 11.73 10.81 -4.20
CA PRO A 134 12.56 10.96 -5.38
C PRO A 134 11.90 11.91 -6.39
N ASP A 135 12.61 12.27 -7.46
CA ASP A 135 12.14 13.15 -8.53
C ASP A 135 11.19 12.46 -9.53
N TYR A 136 10.60 11.33 -9.14
CA TYR A 136 9.71 10.52 -9.95
C TYR A 136 8.67 9.80 -9.08
N GLU A 137 7.63 9.27 -9.72
CA GLU A 137 6.62 8.43 -9.09
C GLU A 137 6.55 7.05 -9.75
N ILE A 138 5.92 6.07 -9.09
CA ILE A 138 5.66 4.72 -9.60
C ILE A 138 4.19 4.35 -9.48
N ALA A 139 3.71 3.52 -10.41
CA ALA A 139 2.32 3.08 -10.41
C ALA A 139 2.04 2.18 -9.20
N GLY A 140 0.86 2.35 -8.60
CA GLY A 140 0.47 1.57 -7.42
C GLY A 140 0.13 0.12 -7.78
N GLU A 141 0.90 -0.84 -7.25
CA GLU A 141 0.67 -2.28 -7.46
C GLU A 141 -0.31 -2.87 -6.44
N PHE A 142 -1.57 -2.46 -6.53
CA PHE A 142 -2.67 -2.94 -5.70
C PHE A 142 -4.00 -3.10 -6.44
N THR A 143 -4.87 -3.95 -5.89
CA THR A 143 -6.03 -4.49 -6.62
C THR A 143 -7.03 -3.44 -7.07
N SER A 144 -7.32 -2.42 -6.25
CA SER A 144 -8.22 -1.32 -6.63
C SER A 144 -7.63 -0.40 -7.72
N ASN A 145 -6.32 -0.47 -7.96
CA ASN A 145 -5.63 0.19 -9.07
C ASN A 145 -5.37 -0.75 -10.27
N GLY A 146 -6.08 -1.88 -10.34
CA GLY A 146 -6.02 -2.81 -11.47
C GLY A 146 -4.82 -3.76 -11.47
N PHE A 147 -4.09 -3.86 -10.36
CA PHE A 147 -2.96 -4.78 -10.21
C PHE A 147 -3.24 -5.80 -9.08
N GLN A 148 -3.31 -7.10 -9.38
CA GLN A 148 -3.63 -8.09 -8.34
C GLN A 148 -2.55 -8.11 -7.25
N ASN A 149 -2.93 -7.82 -6.01
CA ASN A 149 -2.08 -7.93 -4.83
C ASN A 149 -2.92 -8.52 -3.68
N ASP A 150 -2.64 -9.76 -3.29
CA ASP A 150 -3.40 -10.49 -2.29
C ASP A 150 -2.72 -10.52 -0.91
N LEU A 151 -1.55 -9.88 -0.78
CA LEU A 151 -0.81 -9.80 0.47
C LEU A 151 -1.52 -8.86 1.46
N LYS A 152 -1.95 -9.44 2.59
CA LYS A 152 -2.72 -8.75 3.63
C LYS A 152 -1.84 -7.88 4.51
N HIS A 153 -2.33 -6.71 4.90
CA HIS A 153 -1.66 -5.79 5.83
C HIS A 153 -1.74 -6.31 7.28
N THR A 154 -1.09 -7.43 7.53
CA THR A 154 -0.89 -7.99 8.87
C THR A 154 0.31 -7.36 9.56
N THR A 155 0.44 -7.52 10.88
CA THR A 155 1.62 -7.04 11.62
C THR A 155 2.93 -7.44 10.94
N GLY A 156 3.84 -6.47 10.80
CA GLY A 156 5.14 -6.58 10.16
C GLY A 156 5.12 -6.38 8.65
N VAL A 157 3.97 -6.34 7.98
CA VAL A 157 3.92 -6.14 6.53
C VAL A 157 4.32 -4.71 6.15
N LEU A 158 5.07 -4.60 5.05
CA LEU A 158 5.48 -3.35 4.44
C LEU A 158 4.54 -2.97 3.31
N SER A 159 4.28 -1.68 3.17
CA SER A 159 3.48 -1.15 2.07
C SER A 159 3.87 0.29 1.72
N MET A 160 3.66 0.68 0.46
CA MET A 160 4.05 2.00 -0.03
C MET A 160 3.10 3.09 0.46
N ALA A 161 3.66 4.19 0.97
CA ALA A 161 2.90 5.43 1.12
C ALA A 161 2.78 6.14 -0.24
N ARG A 162 1.69 6.88 -0.41
CA ARG A 162 1.37 7.66 -1.62
C ARG A 162 0.50 8.85 -1.27
N ALA A 163 0.41 9.82 -2.17
CA ALA A 163 -0.60 10.86 -2.08
C ALA A 163 -2.00 10.32 -2.44
N GLN A 164 -2.93 11.23 -2.75
CA GLN A 164 -4.29 10.86 -3.14
C GLN A 164 -4.33 10.12 -4.48
N ASP A 165 -3.39 10.41 -5.39
CA ASP A 165 -3.27 9.69 -6.65
C ASP A 165 -2.76 8.26 -6.39
N PRO A 166 -3.48 7.20 -6.81
CA PRO A 166 -3.03 5.81 -6.73
C PRO A 166 -1.62 5.55 -7.27
N ASN A 167 -1.16 6.38 -8.21
CA ASN A 167 0.09 6.24 -8.93
C ASN A 167 1.17 7.25 -8.48
N SER A 168 1.06 7.78 -7.26
CA SER A 168 2.01 8.76 -6.68
C SER A 168 2.96 8.20 -5.64
N ALA A 169 3.17 6.88 -5.62
CA ALA A 169 4.15 6.29 -4.72
C ALA A 169 5.57 6.69 -5.17
N GLY A 170 6.45 6.98 -4.20
CA GLY A 170 7.84 7.37 -4.43
C GLY A 170 8.79 6.52 -3.61
N SER A 171 9.40 7.11 -2.58
CA SER A 171 10.29 6.40 -1.64
C SER A 171 9.64 6.06 -0.30
N GLN A 172 8.57 6.77 0.08
CA GLN A 172 7.98 6.61 1.41
C GLN A 172 7.27 5.27 1.56
N PHE A 173 7.47 4.63 2.70
CA PHE A 173 6.88 3.33 3.04
C PHE A 173 6.43 3.32 4.50
N PHE A 174 5.59 2.35 4.85
CA PHE A 174 5.22 2.09 6.23
C PHE A 174 5.34 0.61 6.59
N ILE A 175 5.59 0.35 7.86
CA ILE A 175 5.62 -0.98 8.49
C ILE A 175 4.43 -1.07 9.43
N MET A 176 3.59 -2.09 9.24
CA MET A 176 2.45 -2.36 10.11
C MET A 176 2.91 -2.83 11.50
N VAL A 177 2.40 -2.21 12.57
CA VAL A 177 2.57 -2.72 13.96
C VAL A 177 1.32 -3.42 14.49
N ALA A 178 0.23 -3.38 13.73
CA ALA A 178 -1.01 -4.11 13.97
C ALA A 178 -1.67 -4.43 12.62
N ASP A 179 -2.61 -5.37 12.60
CA ASP A 179 -3.36 -5.69 11.40
C ASP A 179 -4.26 -4.50 10.96
N ALA A 180 -4.26 -4.19 9.66
CA ALA A 180 -5.14 -3.17 9.08
C ALA A 180 -5.82 -3.66 7.78
N PRO A 181 -6.86 -4.50 7.88
CA PRO A 181 -7.58 -5.02 6.71
C PRO A 181 -8.20 -3.94 5.81
N SER A 182 -8.41 -2.72 6.33
CA SER A 182 -8.89 -1.57 5.55
C SER A 182 -7.91 -1.08 4.49
N LEU A 183 -6.64 -1.49 4.54
CA LEU A 183 -5.63 -1.15 3.54
C LEU A 183 -5.49 -2.22 2.45
N ASP A 184 -6.02 -3.43 2.68
CA ASP A 184 -5.95 -4.51 1.72
C ASP A 184 -6.60 -4.09 0.40
N ALA A 185 -6.00 -4.51 -0.71
CA ALA A 185 -6.39 -4.12 -2.07
C ALA A 185 -6.27 -2.62 -2.41
N GLU A 186 -6.00 -1.73 -1.45
CA GLU A 186 -5.96 -0.26 -1.64
C GLU A 186 -4.55 0.34 -1.58
N TYR A 187 -3.57 -0.44 -1.12
CA TYR A 187 -2.17 -0.07 -1.00
C TYR A 187 -1.26 -1.23 -1.44
N ALA A 188 -0.11 -0.90 -2.00
CA ALA A 188 0.86 -1.87 -2.51
C ALA A 188 1.67 -2.46 -1.35
N SER A 189 1.19 -3.56 -0.76
CA SER A 189 1.97 -4.37 0.17
C SER A 189 3.03 -5.17 -0.60
N PHE A 190 4.28 -5.18 -0.12
CA PHE A 190 5.41 -5.67 -0.92
C PHE A 190 6.53 -6.38 -0.13
N GLY A 191 6.36 -6.55 1.18
CA GLY A 191 7.36 -7.21 2.02
C GLY A 191 6.88 -7.45 3.44
N LYS A 192 7.72 -8.08 4.27
CA LYS A 192 7.45 -8.32 5.69
C LYS A 192 8.71 -8.24 6.56
N VAL A 193 8.57 -7.73 7.78
CA VAL A 193 9.60 -7.81 8.81
C VAL A 193 9.82 -9.28 9.20
N ILE A 194 11.07 -9.74 9.15
CA ILE A 194 11.48 -11.10 9.54
C ILE A 194 12.31 -11.14 10.82
N GLU A 195 12.98 -10.04 11.17
CA GLU A 195 13.71 -9.84 12.44
C GLU A 195 13.61 -8.37 12.87
N GLY A 196 13.60 -8.10 14.17
CA GLY A 196 13.60 -6.72 14.69
C GLY A 196 12.23 -6.06 14.77
N MET A 197 11.14 -6.85 14.86
CA MET A 197 9.79 -6.29 15.03
C MET A 197 9.66 -5.47 16.32
N GLU A 198 10.36 -5.86 17.37
CA GLU A 198 10.44 -5.14 18.65
C GLU A 198 11.01 -3.72 18.50
N VAL A 199 11.85 -3.48 17.49
CA VAL A 199 12.37 -2.14 17.19
C VAL A 199 11.28 -1.26 16.60
N ALA A 200 10.42 -1.81 15.73
CA ALA A 200 9.27 -1.09 15.19
C ALA A 200 8.22 -0.81 16.29
N GLU A 201 8.01 -1.74 17.21
CA GLU A 201 7.15 -1.56 18.38
C GLU A 201 7.67 -0.47 19.35
N GLU A 202 9.00 -0.39 19.53
CA GLU A 202 9.61 0.69 20.31
C GLU A 202 9.43 2.05 19.62
N ILE A 203 9.70 2.12 18.32
CA ILE A 203 9.55 3.35 17.52
C ILE A 203 8.11 3.85 17.56
N VAL A 204 7.11 2.96 17.44
CA VAL A 204 5.71 3.38 17.47
C VAL A 204 5.27 3.90 18.84
N GLY A 205 5.95 3.49 19.91
CA GLY A 205 5.68 3.90 21.29
C GLY A 205 6.26 5.26 21.68
N LEU A 206 7.04 5.91 20.81
CA LEU A 206 7.68 7.20 21.11
C LEU A 206 6.66 8.33 21.34
N GLU A 207 7.05 9.29 22.17
CA GLU A 207 6.31 10.54 22.31
C GLU A 207 6.30 11.27 20.96
N ARG A 208 5.13 11.80 20.61
CA ARG A 208 4.87 12.43 19.30
C ARG A 208 4.02 13.68 19.44
N ASP A 209 4.09 14.53 18.44
CA ASP A 209 3.27 15.74 18.34
C ASP A 209 1.83 15.43 17.86
N GLN A 210 1.04 16.49 17.65
CA GLN A 210 -0.36 16.36 17.21
C GLN A 210 -0.51 15.86 15.76
N MET A 211 0.58 15.83 15.00
CA MET A 211 0.63 15.36 13.61
C MET A 211 1.22 13.95 13.53
N ASP A 212 1.31 13.25 14.67
CA ASP A 212 1.88 11.92 14.83
C ASP A 212 3.39 11.84 14.54
N LYS A 213 4.11 12.98 14.51
CA LYS A 213 5.56 13.01 14.32
C LYS A 213 6.29 12.81 15.66
N PRO A 214 7.22 11.84 15.79
CA PRO A 214 8.02 11.68 17.01
C PRO A 214 8.76 12.97 17.39
N LEU A 215 8.81 13.28 18.69
CA LEU A 215 9.56 14.43 19.19
C LEU A 215 11.07 14.27 18.96
N GLU A 216 11.55 13.03 19.06
CA GLU A 216 12.89 12.60 18.64
C GLU A 216 12.71 11.58 17.51
N VAL A 217 12.98 12.00 16.27
CA VAL A 217 12.76 11.17 15.08
C VAL A 217 13.79 10.05 15.02
N PRO A 218 13.38 8.77 14.97
CA PRO A 218 14.31 7.65 14.79
C PRO A 218 14.86 7.63 13.37
N VAL A 219 16.19 7.69 13.25
CA VAL A 219 16.89 7.80 11.97
C VAL A 219 17.48 6.44 11.56
N MET A 220 17.31 6.10 10.28
CA MET A 220 17.98 5.00 9.62
C MET A 220 19.42 5.43 9.34
N LYS A 221 20.37 4.87 10.09
CA LYS A 221 21.79 5.16 9.88
C LYS A 221 22.27 4.59 8.56
N LYS A 222 21.85 3.37 8.22
CA LYS A 222 22.20 2.71 6.98
C LYS A 222 21.13 1.72 6.56
N VAL A 223 20.80 1.68 5.28
CA VAL A 223 19.95 0.65 4.69
C VAL A 223 20.73 -0.11 3.64
N THR A 224 20.68 -1.45 3.70
CA THR A 224 21.40 -2.33 2.77
C THR A 224 20.50 -3.44 2.28
N VAL A 225 20.77 -3.96 1.08
CA VAL A 225 20.04 -5.07 0.48
C VAL A 225 20.99 -6.21 0.14
N ASP A 226 20.59 -7.43 0.46
CA ASP A 226 21.16 -8.67 -0.07
C ASP A 226 20.17 -9.26 -1.09
N THR A 227 20.52 -9.20 -2.37
CA THR A 227 19.70 -9.72 -3.47
C THR A 227 19.85 -11.23 -3.67
N LEU A 228 20.70 -11.89 -2.87
CA LEU A 228 20.99 -13.32 -2.94
C LEU A 228 21.47 -13.75 -4.34
N GLY A 229 22.20 -12.85 -5.02
CA GLY A 229 22.77 -13.07 -6.35
C GLY A 229 21.76 -12.94 -7.50
N LYS A 230 20.57 -12.40 -7.26
CA LYS A 230 19.58 -12.09 -8.30
C LYS A 230 19.71 -10.64 -8.75
N ASP A 231 19.49 -10.42 -10.05
CA ASP A 231 19.41 -9.08 -10.63
C ASP A 231 17.97 -8.56 -10.55
N TYR A 232 17.81 -7.31 -10.13
CA TYR A 232 16.54 -6.58 -10.11
C TYR A 232 16.62 -5.41 -11.09
N PRO A 233 15.68 -5.26 -12.03
CA PRO A 233 15.73 -4.17 -13.00
C PRO A 233 15.40 -2.84 -12.34
N GLU A 234 15.79 -1.73 -12.97
CA GLU A 234 15.37 -0.39 -12.57
C GLU A 234 13.84 -0.25 -12.56
N PRO A 235 13.27 0.59 -11.67
CA PRO A 235 11.83 0.79 -11.60
C PRO A 235 11.31 1.46 -12.87
N LYS A 236 10.10 1.07 -13.27
CA LYS A 236 9.29 1.81 -14.24
C LYS A 236 8.75 3.06 -13.56
N LYS A 237 9.34 4.19 -13.91
CA LYS A 237 9.00 5.53 -13.44
C LYS A 237 7.86 6.11 -14.27
N GLN A 238 7.07 6.98 -13.65
CA GLN A 238 6.09 7.83 -14.31
C GLN A 238 6.63 9.26 -14.42
N GLU A 239 6.23 9.94 -15.48
CA GLU A 239 6.54 11.36 -15.76
C GLU A 239 5.36 12.26 -15.39
#